data_AF-A0A3M2T1M3-F1
#
_entry.id   AF-A0A3M2T1M3-F1
#
_cell.length_a   1.000
_cell.length_b   1.000
_cell.length_c   1.000
_cell.angle_alpha   90.00
_cell.angle_beta   90.00
_cell.angle_gamma   90.00
#
_symmetry.space_group_name_H-M   'P 1'
#
loop_
_entity.id
_entity.type
_entity.pdbx_description
1 polymer ?
#
loop_
_entity_poly.entity_id
_entity_poly.type
_entity_poly.pdbx_seq_one_letter_code
_entity_poly.pdbx_strand_id
1 'polypeptide(L)'
;MAQNDSIERLTRAATAACTSIGSQLDLLEIGNEWNMDPQRYRPASYSAQDYVAEWNHKSVAVKAAVERACPDLDLGFIAPTFIVYPDYLDPAYTAEEIYSLGYDAKKLAREVGFHK
;
A
#
# COMPACT_ATOMS: atom_id res chain seq x y z
N MET A 1 -13.13 2.83 14.55
CA MET A 1 -14.21 2.78 13.53
C MET A 1 -13.74 3.10 12.10
N ALA A 2 -12.45 3.38 11.82
CA ALA A 2 -12.00 3.89 10.51
C ALA A 2 -11.37 2.87 9.53
N GLN A 3 -10.87 1.72 10.01
CA GLN A 3 -10.14 0.76 9.14
C GLN A 3 -11.08 -0.05 8.22
N ASN A 4 -12.25 -0.46 8.71
CA ASN A 4 -13.22 -1.21 7.90
C ASN A 4 -13.75 -0.36 6.73
N ASP A 5 -14.06 0.92 6.96
CA ASP A 5 -14.45 1.87 5.91
C ASP A 5 -13.31 2.08 4.89
N SER A 6 -12.06 2.17 5.36
CA SER A 6 -10.90 2.26 4.47
C SER A 6 -10.76 1.04 3.56
N ILE A 7 -10.94 -0.18 4.08
CA ILE A 7 -10.84 -1.41 3.29
C ILE A 7 -11.98 -1.50 2.28
N GLU A 8 -13.21 -1.20 2.69
CA GLU A 8 -14.36 -1.18 1.78
C GLU A 8 -14.13 -0.23 0.61
N ARG A 9 -13.64 0.99 0.89
CA ARG A 9 -13.34 1.97 -0.15
C ARG A 9 -12.23 1.51 -1.08
N LEU A 10 -11.15 0.93 -0.56
CA LEU A 10 -10.03 0.41 -1.36
C LEU A 10 -10.47 -0.75 -2.27
N THR A 11 -11.17 -1.74 -1.70
CA THR A 11 -11.67 -2.90 -2.46
C THR A 11 -12.68 -2.49 -3.54
N ARG A 12 -13.57 -1.53 -3.25
CA ARG A 12 -14.50 -0.97 -4.24
C ARG A 12 -13.76 -0.24 -5.36
N ALA A 13 -12.78 0.60 -5.02
CA ALA A 13 -12.00 1.34 -6.01
C ALA A 13 -11.18 0.40 -6.92
N ALA A 14 -10.48 -0.59 -6.34
CA ALA A 14 -9.68 -1.55 -7.09
C ALA A 14 -10.55 -2.43 -8.00
N THR A 15 -11.71 -2.89 -7.51
CA THR A 15 -12.69 -3.62 -8.33
C THR A 15 -13.18 -2.79 -9.50
N ALA A 16 -13.52 -1.52 -9.26
CA ALA A 16 -13.96 -0.61 -10.31
C ALA A 16 -12.86 -0.37 -11.36
N ALA A 17 -11.60 -0.18 -10.91
CA ALA A 17 -10.45 -0.02 -11.80
C ALA A 17 -10.22 -1.28 -12.65
N CYS A 18 -10.18 -2.46 -12.05
CA CYS A 18 -9.94 -3.71 -12.81
C CYS A 18 -11.06 -4.00 -13.82
N THR A 19 -12.31 -3.69 -13.46
CA THR A 19 -13.45 -3.92 -14.36
C THR A 19 -13.49 -2.92 -15.52
N SER A 20 -13.12 -1.66 -15.28
CA SER A 20 -13.21 -0.60 -16.29
C SER A 20 -12.00 -0.52 -17.20
N ILE A 21 -10.79 -0.70 -16.67
CA ILE A 21 -9.54 -0.64 -17.42
C ILE A 21 -9.20 -2.00 -18.04
N GLY A 22 -9.63 -3.10 -17.39
CA GLY A 22 -9.40 -4.45 -17.91
C GLY A 22 -7.92 -4.79 -18.00
N SER A 23 -7.52 -5.43 -19.11
CA SER A 23 -6.15 -5.89 -19.35
C SER A 23 -5.11 -4.78 -19.54
N GLN A 24 -5.53 -3.51 -19.57
CA GLN A 24 -4.61 -2.35 -19.59
C GLN A 24 -4.21 -1.90 -18.18
N LEU A 25 -4.77 -2.50 -17.12
CA LEU A 25 -4.37 -2.22 -15.75
C LEU A 25 -3.20 -3.14 -15.39
N ASP A 26 -2.03 -2.56 -15.11
CA ASP A 26 -0.83 -3.34 -14.84
C ASP A 26 -0.63 -3.63 -13.35
N LEU A 27 -0.75 -2.60 -12.50
CA LEU A 27 -0.47 -2.68 -11.07
C LEU A 27 -1.41 -1.79 -10.26
N LEU A 28 -1.51 -2.09 -8.96
CA LEU A 28 -2.23 -1.29 -7.97
C LEU A 28 -1.26 -0.66 -6.98
N GLU A 29 -1.55 0.53 -6.47
CA GLU A 29 -0.74 1.15 -5.41
C GLU A 29 -1.57 1.30 -4.14
N ILE A 30 -0.96 0.97 -2.99
CA ILE A 30 -1.46 1.33 -1.66
C ILE A 30 -0.33 1.99 -0.90
N GLY A 31 -0.55 3.22 -0.44
CA GLY A 31 0.37 3.93 0.45
C GLY A 31 1.35 4.86 -0.26
N ASN A 32 0.86 5.70 -1.15
CA ASN A 32 1.67 6.76 -1.76
C ASN A 32 2.37 7.62 -0.70
N GLU A 33 3.68 7.81 -0.83
CA GLU A 33 4.51 8.68 0.01
C GLU A 33 4.28 8.49 1.51
N TRP A 34 4.19 7.22 1.94
CA TRP A 34 3.74 6.94 3.29
C TRP A 34 4.64 7.55 4.36
N ASN A 35 5.94 7.70 4.11
CA ASN A 35 6.91 8.28 5.04
C ASN A 35 6.99 9.82 4.95
N MET A 36 6.16 10.47 4.13
CA MET A 36 6.07 11.93 4.09
C MET A 36 5.35 12.45 5.34
N ASP A 37 6.06 13.24 6.16
CA ASP A 37 5.52 13.95 7.33
C ASP A 37 4.54 13.07 8.16
N PRO A 38 5.01 11.91 8.67
CA PRO A 38 4.13 10.90 9.27
C PRO A 38 3.35 11.45 10.46
N GLN A 39 3.92 12.41 11.20
CA GLN A 39 3.28 13.05 12.35
C GLN A 39 2.16 14.01 11.98
N ARG A 40 2.13 14.53 10.75
CA ARG A 40 1.04 15.38 10.25
C ARG A 40 -0.14 14.57 9.74
N TYR A 41 0.13 13.49 9.02
CA TYR A 41 -0.90 12.71 8.34
C TYR A 41 -1.39 11.50 9.13
N ARG A 42 -0.70 11.16 10.23
CA ARG A 42 -1.06 10.04 11.11
C ARG A 42 -1.02 10.46 12.57
N PRO A 43 -1.71 9.71 13.45
CA PRO A 43 -1.58 9.92 14.89
C PRO A 43 -0.11 9.89 15.32
N ALA A 44 0.26 10.71 16.30
CA ALA A 44 1.64 10.74 16.82
C ALA A 44 2.13 9.39 17.36
N SER A 45 1.22 8.49 17.71
CA SER A 45 1.52 7.12 18.15
C SER A 45 1.64 6.10 17.02
N TYR A 46 1.44 6.51 15.75
CA TYR A 46 1.46 5.60 14.61
C TYR A 46 2.90 5.26 14.24
N SER A 47 3.26 3.99 14.35
CA SER A 47 4.61 3.48 14.11
C SER A 47 4.79 2.89 12.71
N ALA A 48 6.04 2.63 12.33
CA ALA A 48 6.35 1.82 11.15
C ALA A 48 5.74 0.41 11.22
N GLN A 49 5.64 -0.18 12.42
CA GLN A 49 4.99 -1.49 12.60
C GLN A 49 3.48 -1.42 12.32
N ASP A 50 2.82 -0.32 12.72
CA ASP A 50 1.41 -0.10 12.39
C ASP A 50 1.20 0.02 10.89
N TYR A 51 2.11 0.71 10.19
CA TYR A 51 2.12 0.79 8.75
C TYR A 51 2.21 -0.59 8.08
N VAL A 52 3.16 -1.42 8.53
CA VAL A 52 3.35 -2.77 8.00
C VAL A 52 2.11 -3.63 8.22
N ALA A 53 1.53 -3.59 9.43
CA ALA A 53 0.33 -4.35 9.75
C ALA A 53 -0.86 -3.89 8.89
N GLU A 54 -1.02 -2.58 8.72
CA GLU A 54 -2.06 -1.98 7.91
C GLU A 54 -1.91 -2.35 6.43
N TRP A 55 -0.71 -2.21 5.86
CA TRP A 55 -0.45 -2.50 4.46
C TRP A 55 -0.71 -3.98 4.16
N ASN A 56 -0.15 -4.89 4.96
CA ASN A 56 -0.34 -6.33 4.80
C ASN A 56 -1.82 -6.74 4.88
N HIS A 57 -2.58 -6.10 5.78
CA HIS A 57 -4.01 -6.37 5.89
C HIS A 57 -4.79 -5.87 4.67
N LYS A 58 -4.51 -4.64 4.23
CA LYS A 58 -5.20 -4.00 3.11
C LYS A 58 -4.87 -4.65 1.77
N SER A 59 -3.61 -4.96 1.50
CA SER A 59 -3.19 -5.55 0.22
C SER A 59 -3.81 -6.93 -0.01
N VAL A 60 -3.92 -7.76 1.04
CA VAL A 60 -4.63 -9.05 0.98
C VAL A 60 -6.10 -8.85 0.66
N ALA A 61 -6.78 -7.91 1.34
CA ALA A 61 -8.19 -7.64 1.09
C ALA A 61 -8.44 -7.14 -0.34
N VAL A 62 -7.59 -6.24 -0.83
CA VAL A 62 -7.68 -5.69 -2.19
C VAL A 62 -7.39 -6.78 -3.24
N LYS A 63 -6.35 -7.60 -3.07
CA LYS A 63 -6.03 -8.71 -3.98
C LYS A 63 -7.21 -9.68 -4.09
N ALA A 64 -7.79 -10.09 -2.96
CA ALA A 64 -8.93 -11.00 -2.93
C ALA A 64 -10.20 -10.40 -3.59
N ALA A 65 -10.42 -9.10 -3.48
CA ALA A 65 -11.53 -8.43 -4.14
C ALA A 65 -11.35 -8.39 -5.67
N VAL A 66 -10.15 -8.05 -6.12
CA VAL A 66 -9.80 -7.99 -7.55
C VAL A 66 -9.85 -9.37 -8.18
N GLU A 67 -9.28 -10.41 -7.56
CA GLU A 67 -9.31 -11.79 -8.09
C GLU A 67 -10.75 -12.31 -8.25
N ARG A 68 -11.67 -11.86 -7.37
CA ARG A 68 -13.08 -12.23 -7.47
C ARG A 68 -13.81 -11.51 -8.59
N ALA A 69 -13.53 -10.22 -8.78
CA ALA A 69 -14.21 -9.39 -9.77
C ALA A 69 -13.64 -9.57 -11.19
N CYS A 70 -12.33 -9.79 -11.27
CA CYS A 70 -11.54 -9.80 -12.50
C CYS A 70 -10.60 -11.02 -12.50
N PRO A 71 -11.13 -12.26 -12.55
CA PRO A 71 -10.34 -13.49 -12.37
C PRO A 71 -9.25 -13.71 -13.44
N ASP A 72 -9.41 -13.10 -14.61
CA ASP A 72 -8.45 -13.20 -15.71
C ASP A 72 -7.30 -12.17 -15.60
N LEU A 73 -7.34 -11.27 -14.63
CA LEU A 73 -6.30 -10.25 -14.41
C LEU A 73 -5.41 -10.64 -13.22
N ASP A 74 -4.15 -10.92 -13.51
CA ASP A 74 -3.15 -11.13 -12.46
C ASP A 74 -2.45 -9.83 -12.09
N LEU A 75 -3.14 -9.03 -11.26
CA LEU A 75 -2.60 -7.77 -10.74
C LEU A 75 -1.76 -8.02 -9.48
N GLY A 76 -0.62 -7.34 -9.43
CA GLY A 76 0.20 -7.17 -8.22
C GLY A 76 0.17 -5.72 -7.74
N PHE A 77 1.01 -5.41 -6.74
CA PHE A 77 1.12 -4.06 -6.21
C PHE A 77 2.44 -3.40 -6.55
N ILE A 78 2.42 -2.08 -6.69
CA ILE A 78 3.60 -1.26 -6.42
C ILE A 78 3.65 -1.16 -4.89
N ALA A 79 4.79 -1.54 -4.31
CA ALA A 79 5.08 -1.25 -2.90
C ALA A 79 4.95 0.25 -2.65
N PRO A 80 4.69 0.73 -1.43
CA PRO A 80 4.46 2.15 -1.23
C PRO A 80 5.60 2.97 -1.79
N THR A 81 5.25 4.09 -2.39
CA THR A 81 6.25 5.05 -2.82
C THR A 81 6.88 5.69 -1.58
N PHE A 82 8.21 5.76 -1.57
CA PHE A 82 8.98 6.39 -0.50
C PHE A 82 9.45 7.78 -0.92
N ILE A 83 9.25 8.77 -0.07
CA ILE A 83 10.00 10.03 -0.16
C ILE A 83 11.44 9.76 0.25
N VAL A 84 12.42 10.24 -0.54
CA VAL A 84 13.86 10.13 -0.22
C VAL A 84 14.57 11.48 -0.06
N TYR A 85 13.83 12.54 0.26
CA TYR A 85 14.41 13.86 0.56
C TYR A 85 15.07 13.86 1.95
N PRO A 86 16.37 14.15 2.07
CA PRO A 86 17.10 14.07 3.35
C PRO A 86 16.50 14.90 4.48
N ASP A 87 15.92 16.07 4.15
CA ASP A 87 15.32 16.98 5.13
C ASP A 87 13.96 16.47 5.69
N TYR A 88 13.37 15.45 5.05
CA TYR A 88 12.06 14.90 5.39
C TYR A 88 12.11 13.42 5.79
N LEU A 89 13.30 12.81 5.79
CA LEU A 89 13.50 11.41 6.15
C LEU A 89 13.63 11.27 7.68
N ASP A 90 12.56 10.81 8.33
CA ASP A 90 12.65 10.27 9.68
C ASP A 90 13.32 8.88 9.61
N PRO A 91 14.43 8.64 10.33
CA PRO A 91 15.14 7.36 10.30
C PRO A 91 14.30 6.18 10.81
N ALA A 92 13.20 6.42 11.50
CA ALA A 92 12.25 5.38 11.91
C ALA A 92 11.25 4.99 10.79
N TYR A 93 11.26 5.67 9.64
CA TYR A 93 10.29 5.50 8.55
C TYR A 93 10.99 5.28 7.20
N THR A 94 12.02 4.41 7.19
CA THR A 94 12.76 4.04 5.98
C THR A 94 12.17 2.80 5.30
N ALA A 95 12.61 2.54 4.07
CA ALA A 95 12.26 1.30 3.37
C ALA A 95 12.85 0.09 4.11
N GLU A 96 14.14 0.16 4.46
CA GLU A 96 14.87 -0.88 5.18
C GLU A 96 14.15 -1.28 6.46
N GLU A 97 13.67 -0.29 7.23
CA GLU A 97 12.96 -0.53 8.47
C GLU A 97 11.69 -1.34 8.23
N ILE A 98 10.79 -0.91 7.34
CA ILE A 98 9.53 -1.62 7.14
C ILE A 98 9.73 -3.03 6.57
N TYR A 99 10.73 -3.24 5.70
CA TYR A 99 11.07 -4.57 5.21
C TYR A 99 11.58 -5.47 6.35
N SER A 100 12.36 -4.94 7.28
CA SER A 100 12.80 -5.68 8.48
C SER A 100 11.65 -6.06 9.41
N LEU A 101 10.59 -5.25 9.45
CA LEU A 101 9.37 -5.45 10.24
C LEU A 101 8.35 -6.40 9.58
N GLY A 102 8.66 -6.97 8.42
CA GLY A 102 7.79 -7.93 7.73
C GLY A 102 6.79 -7.30 6.76
N TYR A 103 7.14 -6.17 6.16
CA TYR A 103 6.42 -5.62 5.02
C TYR A 103 6.29 -6.65 3.88
N ASP A 104 5.14 -6.61 3.21
CA ASP A 104 4.76 -7.51 2.11
C ASP A 104 4.94 -9.01 2.43
N ALA A 105 4.38 -9.43 3.57
CA ALA A 105 4.48 -10.81 4.05
C ALA A 105 3.94 -11.87 3.07
N LYS A 106 3.10 -11.45 2.12
CA LYS A 106 2.49 -12.31 1.08
C LYS A 106 3.16 -12.18 -0.29
N LYS A 107 4.22 -11.38 -0.42
CA LYS A 107 4.96 -11.16 -1.68
C LYS A 107 4.05 -10.71 -2.82
N LEU A 108 3.15 -9.77 -2.53
CA LEU A 108 2.18 -9.22 -3.45
C LEU A 108 2.73 -8.01 -4.22
N ALA A 109 3.78 -7.36 -3.70
CA ALA A 109 4.44 -6.28 -4.41
C ALA A 109 5.33 -6.81 -5.54
N ARG A 110 5.28 -6.15 -6.70
CA ARG A 110 6.09 -6.42 -7.89
C ARG A 110 7.13 -5.33 -8.14
N GLU A 111 6.85 -4.12 -7.68
CA GLU A 111 7.70 -2.96 -7.86
C GLU A 111 7.86 -2.18 -6.56
N VAL A 112 8.87 -1.32 -6.48
CA VAL A 112 9.09 -0.40 -5.36
C VAL A 112 9.28 1.00 -5.92
N GLY A 113 8.49 1.96 -5.43
CA GLY A 113 8.50 3.34 -5.90
C GLY A 113 9.32 4.28 -4.99
N PHE A 114 9.98 5.26 -5.59
CA PHE A 114 10.71 6.31 -4.86
C PHE A 114 10.46 7.67 -5.49
N HIS A 115 10.12 8.66 -4.68
CA HIS A 115 9.93 10.04 -5.07
C HIS A 115 11.12 10.87 -4.60
N LYS A 116 11.72 11.61 -5.54
CA LYS A 116 12.97 12.36 -5.40
C LYS A 116 12.77 13.85 -5.58
#